data_AF-A0A3A4RRR5-F1
#
_entry.id   AF-A0A3A4RRR5-F1
#
_cell.length_a   1.000
_cell.length_b   1.000
_cell.length_c   1.000
_cell.angle_alpha   90.00
_cell.angle_beta   90.00
_cell.angle_gamma   90.00
#
_symmetry.space_group_name_H-M   'P 1'
#
loop_
_entity.id
_entity.type
_entity.pdbx_description
1 polymer ?
#
loop_
_entity_poly.entity_id
_entity_poly.type
_entity_poly.pdbx_seq_one_letter_code
_entity_poly.pdbx_strand_id
1 'polypeptide(L)' 'MDQAEAQEKIVTALKAKLKSKSKFYFNDLSGILDMKPREAKKFINKMVEDGILEYWSSGSTSMYGLPGTGKQAGAEHEEK' A
#
# COMPACT_ATOMS: atom_id res chain seq x y z
N MET A 1 -0.20 -15.02 12.87
CA MET A 1 -1.05 -13.85 12.63
C MET A 1 -2.22 -14.32 11.81
N ASP A 2 -3.42 -14.20 12.36
CA ASP A 2 -4.64 -14.32 11.56
C ASP A 2 -4.59 -13.27 10.45
N GLN A 3 -4.93 -13.67 9.22
CA GLN A 3 -4.90 -12.77 8.06
C GLN A 3 -5.77 -11.52 8.28
N ALA A 4 -6.83 -11.65 9.08
CA ALA A 4 -7.68 -10.54 9.50
C ALA A 4 -6.93 -9.49 10.36
N GLU A 5 -6.10 -9.94 11.31
CA GLU A 5 -5.32 -9.04 12.16
C GLU A 5 -4.23 -8.31 11.36
N ALA A 6 -3.56 -9.03 10.46
CA ALA A 6 -2.59 -8.46 9.54
C ALA A 6 -3.21 -7.37 8.64
N GLN A 7 -4.43 -7.62 8.15
CA GLN A 7 -5.18 -6.66 7.33
C GLN A 7 -5.49 -5.39 8.11
N GLU A 8 -6.08 -5.54 9.30
CA GLU A 8 -6.45 -4.41 10.15
C GLU A 8 -5.24 -3.59 10.56
N LYS A 9 -4.12 -4.26 10.86
CA LYS A 9 -2.84 -3.61 11.17
C LYS A 9 -2.34 -2.76 9.99
N ILE A 10 -2.35 -3.30 8.76
CA ILE A 10 -1.99 -2.53 7.56
C ILE A 10 -2.92 -1.33 7.38
N VAL A 11 -4.24 -1.55 7.44
CA VAL A 11 -5.23 -0.50 7.19
C VAL A 11 -5.11 0.62 8.23
N THR A 12 -4.91 0.26 9.49
CA THR A 12 -4.71 1.22 10.59
C THR A 12 -3.40 1.98 10.42
N ALA A 13 -2.31 1.29 10.07
CA ALA A 13 -1.01 1.93 9.82
C ALA A 13 -1.07 2.89 8.62
N LEU A 14 -1.77 2.51 7.56
CA LEU A 14 -2.02 3.36 6.39
C LEU A 14 -2.87 4.58 6.76
N LYS A 15 -4.00 4.37 7.45
CA LYS A 15 -4.88 5.46 7.93
C LYS A 15 -4.13 6.48 8.80
N ALA A 16 -3.26 6.02 9.70
CA ALA A 16 -2.45 6.89 10.52
C ALA A 16 -1.48 7.76 9.70
N LYS A 17 -0.94 7.20 8.61
CA LYS A 17 0.01 7.87 7.72
C LYS A 17 -0.65 8.65 6.57
N LEU A 18 -1.96 8.52 6.36
CA LEU A 18 -2.72 9.25 5.34
C LEU A 18 -2.57 10.77 5.42
N LYS A 19 -2.27 11.32 6.61
CA LYS A 19 -2.01 12.76 6.78
C LYS A 19 -0.73 13.23 6.07
N SER A 20 0.20 12.33 5.77
CA SER A 20 1.51 12.62 5.17
C SER A 20 1.66 12.02 3.79
N LYS A 21 1.27 10.74 3.60
CA LYS A 21 1.35 10.05 2.31
C LYS A 21 0.19 9.09 2.14
N SER A 22 -0.34 9.02 0.91
CA SER A 22 -1.41 8.09 0.53
C SER A 22 -0.90 6.84 -0.18
N LYS A 23 0.34 6.85 -0.68
CA LYS A 23 0.99 5.75 -1.40
C LYS A 23 2.25 5.29 -0.67
N PHE A 24 2.48 3.98 -0.64
CA PHE A 24 3.54 3.30 0.11
C PHE A 24 4.19 2.23 -0.74
N TYR A 25 5.51 2.07 -0.64
CA TYR A 25 6.20 1.00 -1.33
C TYR A 25 5.89 -0.36 -0.71
N PHE A 26 6.01 -1.43 -1.52
CA PHE A 26 5.92 -2.81 -1.02
C PHE A 26 6.78 -3.05 0.24
N ASN A 27 8.01 -2.54 0.23
CA ASN A 27 8.94 -2.70 1.34
C ASN A 27 8.40 -2.09 2.64
N ASP A 28 7.78 -0.91 2.58
CA ASP A 28 7.14 -0.27 3.74
C ASP A 28 6.01 -1.15 4.30
N LEU A 29 5.16 -1.70 3.43
CA LEU A 29 4.05 -2.56 3.83
C LEU A 29 4.54 -3.88 4.43
N SER A 30 5.54 -4.50 3.82
CA SER A 30 6.13 -5.74 4.33
C SER A 30 6.75 -5.55 5.71
N GLY A 31 7.35 -4.38 5.98
CA GLY A 31 7.90 -4.02 7.28
C GLY A 31 6.81 -3.82 8.36
N ILE A 32 5.64 -3.29 8.00
CA ILE A 32 4.50 -3.15 8.93
C ILE A 32 3.93 -4.52 9.32
N LEU A 33 3.87 -5.43 8.35
CA LEU A 33 3.36 -6.78 8.56
C LEU A 33 4.31 -7.65 9.39
N ASP A 34 5.60 -7.34 9.42
CA ASP A 34 6.64 -8.17 10.06
C ASP A 34 6.61 -9.63 9.55
N MET A 35 6.22 -9.80 8.28
CA MET A 35 6.08 -11.11 7.63
C MET A 35 7.22 -11.33 6.64
N LYS A 36 7.48 -12.59 6.28
CA LYS A 36 8.41 -12.90 5.20
C LYS A 36 7.95 -12.20 3.90
N PRO A 37 8.88 -11.64 3.10
CA PRO A 37 8.52 -10.89 1.88
C PRO A 37 7.64 -11.67 0.91
N ARG A 38 7.81 -12.99 0.81
CA ARG A 38 6.96 -13.84 -0.04
C ARG A 38 5.52 -13.90 0.45
N GLU A 39 5.32 -13.97 1.77
CA GLU A 39 3.99 -14.03 2.38
C GLU A 39 3.32 -12.66 2.32
N ALA A 40 4.05 -11.60 2.66
CA ALA A 40 3.58 -10.22 2.51
C ALA A 40 3.15 -9.92 1.07
N LYS A 41 3.90 -10.38 0.06
CA LYS A 41 3.54 -10.19 -1.36
C LYS A 41 2.24 -10.87 -1.73
N LYS A 42 2.04 -12.13 -1.33
CA LYS A 42 0.79 -12.84 -1.57
C LYS A 42 -0.38 -12.15 -0.86
N PHE A 43 -0.16 -11.72 0.38
CA PHE A 43 -1.17 -11.06 1.18
C PHE A 43 -1.58 -9.70 0.61
N ILE A 44 -0.61 -8.84 0.27
CA ILE A 44 -0.87 -7.53 -0.32
C ILE A 44 -1.55 -7.67 -1.69
N ASN A 45 -1.10 -8.60 -2.54
CA ASN A 45 -1.78 -8.86 -3.81
C ASN A 45 -3.24 -9.28 -3.58
N LYS A 46 -3.49 -10.16 -2.61
CA LYS A 46 -4.84 -10.55 -2.24
C LYS A 46 -5.67 -9.35 -1.76
N MET A 47 -5.10 -8.46 -0.96
CA MET A 47 -5.78 -7.22 -0.55
C MET A 47 -6.10 -6.30 -1.74
N VAL A 48 -5.26 -6.30 -2.78
CA VAL A 48 -5.54 -5.57 -4.03
C VAL A 48 -6.66 -6.25 -4.83
N GLU A 49 -6.64 -7.57 -4.95
CA GLU A 49 -7.71 -8.36 -5.59
C GLU A 49 -9.06 -8.18 -4.88
N ASP A 50 -9.04 -8.12 -3.55
CA ASP A 50 -10.21 -7.92 -2.70
C ASP A 50 -10.66 -6.43 -2.66
N GLY A 51 -9.95 -5.52 -3.35
CA GLY A 51 -10.27 -4.09 -3.43
C GLY A 51 -10.02 -3.29 -2.16
N ILE A 52 -9.30 -3.86 -1.19
CA ILE A 52 -8.95 -3.22 0.10
C ILE A 52 -7.75 -2.29 -0.06
N LEU A 53 -6.84 -2.63 -0.97
CA LEU A 53 -5.71 -1.79 -1.37
C LEU A 53 -5.81 -1.49 -2.86
N GLU A 54 -5.30 -0.33 -3.24
CA GLU A 54 -5.12 0.05 -4.63
C GLU A 54 -3.64 -0.09 -4.98
N TYR A 55 -3.38 -0.59 -6.19
CA TYR A 55 -2.04 -0.80 -6.72
C TYR A 55 -1.70 0.30 -7.73
N TRP A 56 -0.47 0.83 -7.63
CA TRP A 56 0.11 1.71 -8.62
C TRP A 56 1.48 1.20 -9.05
N SER A 57 1.72 1.22 -10.36
CA SER A 57 3.06 1.04 -10.90
C SER A 57 3.82 2.36 -10.80
N SER A 58 5.03 2.33 -10.24
CA SER A 58 5.91 3.49 -10.11
C SER A 58 7.27 3.14 -10.70
N GLY A 59 7.33 3.04 -12.03
CA GLY A 59 8.56 2.70 -12.77
C GLY A 59 9.08 1.31 -12.41
N SER A 60 10.24 1.24 -11.76
CA SER A 60 10.88 -0.01 -11.34
C SER A 60 10.31 -0.63 -10.06
N THR A 61 9.34 0.04 -9.40
CA THR A 61 8.77 -0.39 -8.12
C THR A 61 7.25 -0.32 -8.10
N SER A 62 6.66 -0.94 -7.08
CA SER A 62 5.22 -1.04 -6.86
C SER A 62 4.81 -0.24 -5.63
N MET A 63 3.78 0.58 -5.78
CA MET A 63 3.17 1.35 -4.70
C MET A 63 1.76 0.84 -4.41
N TYR A 64 1.37 0.98 -3.14
CA TYR A 64 0.13 0.49 -2.59
C TYR A 64 -0.43 1.49 -1.59
N GLY A 65 -1.71 1.42 -1.29
CA GLY A 65 -2.40 2.46 -0.54
C GLY A 65 -3.88 2.19 -0.47
N LEU A 66 -4.60 3.01 0.30
CA LEU A 66 -6.03 2.82 0.48
C LEU A 66 -6.80 3.34 -0.74
N PRO A 67 -7.81 2.61 -1.24
CA PRO A 67 -8.61 3.02 -2.38
C PRO A 67 -9.26 4.39 -2.12
N GLY A 68 -9.28 5.24 -3.14
CA GLY A 68 -9.83 6.60 -3.05
C GLY A 68 -9.00 7.59 -2.23
N THR A 69 -7.90 7.15 -1.60
CA THR A 69 -6.96 8.05 -0.90
C THR A 69 -5.80 8.49 -1.77
N GLY A 70 -5.54 7.74 -2.85
CA GLY A 70 -4.72 8.20 -3.95
C GLY A 70 -5.41 9.36 -4.65
N LYS A 71 -5.30 10.57 -4.11
CA LYS A 71 -5.33 11.76 -4.97
C LYS A 71 -4.38 11.43 -6.11
N GLN A 72 -4.89 11.40 -7.34
CA GLN A 72 -4.06 11.63 -8.52
C GLN A 72 -3.27 12.88 -8.15
N ALA A 73 -1.99 12.70 -7.82
CA ALA A 73 -1.08 13.81 -7.86
C ALA A 73 -1.04 14.17 -9.36
N GLY A 74 -1.98 15.03 -9.78
CA GLY A 74 -1.87 15.83 -10.99
C GLY A 74 -0.71 16.80 -10.81
N ALA A 75 0.47 16.22 -10.64
CA ALA A 75 1.79 16.81 -10.65
C ALA A 75 2.77 15.73 -11.15
N GLU A 76 2.29 14.84 -12.04
CA GLU A 76 3.17 14.21 -13.00
C GLU A 76 3.30 15.24 -14.14
N HIS A 77 4.45 15.92 -14.17
CA HIS A 77 4.96 16.75 -15.26
C HIS A 77 4.46 18.21 -15.36
N GLU A 78 5.15 19.13 -14.66
CA GLU A 78 5.55 20.40 -15.28
C GLU A 78 6.82 20.92 -14.58
N GLU A 79 7.99 20.59 -15.13
CA GLU A 79 9.02 21.61 -15.26
C GLU A 79 9.52 21.55 -16.70
N LYS A 80 9.30 22.67 -17.37
CA LYS A 80 9.60 22.99 -18.76
C LYS A 80 11.00 23.61 -18.85
#